data_AF-A0A832B849-F1
#
_entry.id   AF-A0A832B849-F1
#
_cell.length_a   1.000
_cell.length_b   1.000
_cell.length_c   1.000
_cell.angle_alpha   90.00
_cell.angle_beta   90.00
_cell.angle_gamma   90.00
#
_symmetry.space_group_name_H-M   'P 1'
#
loop_
_entity.id
_entity.type
_entity.pdbx_description
1 polymer ?
#
loop_
_entity_poly.entity_id
_entity_poly.type
_entity_poly.pdbx_seq_one_letter_code
_entity_poly.pdbx_strand_id
1 'polypeptide(L)'
;MGIVGDSTPSRGSFARGLILAVLLSVLLGWIPWVGAFLAGLVGGRAARRPVAAFVAGLIPGILWGALFMWLSRQEIQVGKQTVVAGPLFYYGPLVASALTGGALIGAAGLVPKLVGVVVAAAGLFYFMPNVRTVRDTLLAFAPTNQTPARTQTASCPGNLAQIYKALQFYMDDWDGKLPPADRWMDCIKDRVPEDATFHCPGVIPASSTRFGYSMNPALGGKSPSMLPKAASTPLVYDSIDLTANAHADFGSLPKPGRHDGRDYVLYANGAVKAVSPP
;
A
#
# COMPACT_ATOMS: atom_id res chain seq x y z
N MET A 1 -68.43 2.25 20.38
CA MET A 1 -67.86 3.56 20.75
C MET A 1 -66.35 3.40 20.82
N GLY A 2 -65.65 3.64 19.71
CA GLY A 2 -64.20 3.43 19.61
C GLY A 2 -63.46 4.73 19.90
N ILE A 3 -62.58 4.73 20.88
CA ILE A 3 -61.73 5.87 21.22
C ILE A 3 -60.69 6.01 20.09
N VAL A 4 -60.90 7.00 19.22
CA VAL A 4 -59.90 7.46 18.25
C VAL A 4 -58.81 8.17 19.05
N GLY A 5 -57.69 7.48 19.27
CA GLY A 5 -56.52 8.07 19.90
C GLY A 5 -55.87 9.08 18.97
N ASP A 6 -55.86 10.35 19.38
CA ASP A 6 -55.23 11.45 18.66
C ASP A 6 -53.70 11.30 18.74
N SER A 7 -53.11 10.59 17.77
CA SER A 7 -51.66 10.45 17.66
C SER A 7 -51.06 11.74 17.14
N THR A 8 -50.88 12.72 18.03
CA THR A 8 -50.16 13.95 17.69
C THR A 8 -48.82 13.59 17.05
N PRO A 9 -48.51 14.07 15.83
CA PRO A 9 -47.29 13.70 15.13
C PRO A 9 -46.08 14.10 15.98
N SER A 10 -45.29 13.11 16.39
CA SER A 10 -44.19 13.32 17.33
C SER A 10 -43.29 14.46 16.84
N ARG A 11 -43.17 15.53 17.65
CA ARG A 11 -42.30 16.65 17.31
C ARG A 11 -40.86 16.13 17.23
N GLY A 12 -40.17 16.44 16.12
CA GLY A 12 -38.76 16.07 15.96
C GLY A 12 -37.93 16.63 17.12
N SER A 13 -36.93 15.86 17.56
CA SER A 13 -36.05 16.25 18.68
C SER A 13 -34.64 16.45 18.16
N PHE A 14 -34.11 17.66 18.36
CA PHE A 14 -32.73 17.98 18.02
C PHE A 14 -31.74 17.03 18.70
N ALA A 15 -31.90 16.79 20.01
CA ALA A 15 -31.04 15.91 20.78
C ALA A 15 -31.01 14.48 20.19
N ARG A 16 -32.18 13.95 19.82
CA ARG A 16 -32.26 12.63 19.16
C ARG A 16 -31.56 12.64 17.80
N GLY A 17 -31.74 13.68 17.00
CA GLY A 17 -31.07 13.82 15.70
C GLY A 17 -29.55 13.86 15.82
N LEU A 18 -29.03 14.65 16.77
CA LEU A 18 -27.59 14.76 17.01
C LEU A 18 -26.99 13.44 17.53
N ILE A 19 -27.63 12.80 18.53
CA ILE A 19 -27.16 11.52 19.08
C ILE A 19 -27.10 10.45 18.00
N LEU A 20 -28.15 10.32 17.18
CA LEU A 20 -28.18 9.35 16.09
C LEU A 20 -27.13 9.65 15.03
N ALA A 21 -26.95 10.91 14.64
CA ALA A 21 -25.92 11.30 13.67
C ALA A 21 -24.51 10.94 14.17
N VAL A 22 -24.20 11.22 15.44
CA VAL A 22 -22.90 10.89 16.04
C VAL A 22 -22.70 9.38 16.11
N LEU A 23 -23.62 8.64 16.75
CA LEU A 23 -23.50 7.19 16.93
C LEU A 23 -23.37 6.45 15.59
N LEU A 24 -24.21 6.80 14.62
CA LEU A 24 -24.16 6.19 13.29
C LEU A 24 -22.89 6.61 12.52
N SER A 25 -22.39 7.83 12.70
CA SER A 25 -21.14 8.25 12.05
C SER A 25 -19.93 7.47 12.56
N VAL A 26 -19.92 7.08 13.84
CA VAL A 26 -18.89 6.21 14.41
C VAL A 26 -19.07 4.78 13.93
N LEU A 27 -20.30 4.24 14.01
CA LEU A 27 -20.60 2.86 13.63
C LEU A 27 -20.35 2.60 12.12
N LEU A 28 -20.68 3.57 11.27
CA LEU A 28 -20.57 3.47 9.81
C LEU A 28 -19.33 4.18 9.26
N GLY A 29 -18.46 4.72 10.11
CA GLY A 29 -17.30 5.53 9.71
C GLY A 29 -16.28 4.78 8.85
N TRP A 30 -16.30 3.45 8.87
CA TRP A 30 -15.43 2.59 8.09
C TRP A 30 -15.84 2.46 6.61
N ILE A 31 -17.03 2.92 6.21
CA ILE A 31 -17.47 3.01 4.81
C ILE A 31 -17.39 4.48 4.38
N PRO A 32 -16.30 4.90 3.70
CA PRO A 32 -16.09 6.30 3.38
C PRO A 32 -17.25 6.88 2.58
N TRP A 33 -17.65 8.11 2.91
CA TRP A 33 -18.77 8.86 2.33
C TRP A 33 -20.18 8.26 2.56
N VAL A 34 -20.43 6.98 2.21
CA VAL A 34 -21.77 6.37 2.31
C VAL A 34 -22.23 6.27 3.77
N GLY A 35 -21.36 5.81 4.66
CA GLY A 35 -21.71 5.67 6.08
C GLY A 35 -22.01 7.02 6.74
N ALA A 36 -21.14 8.00 6.49
CA ALA A 36 -21.31 9.39 6.92
C ALA A 36 -22.60 10.03 6.37
N PHE A 37 -22.91 9.80 5.09
CA PHE A 37 -24.12 10.31 4.45
C PHE A 37 -25.38 9.72 5.09
N LEU A 38 -25.42 8.39 5.30
CA LEU A 38 -26.56 7.72 5.94
C LEU A 38 -26.75 8.16 7.39
N ALA A 39 -25.66 8.31 8.14
CA ALA A 39 -25.69 8.85 9.51
C ALA A 39 -26.31 10.25 9.54
N GLY A 40 -25.88 11.13 8.64
CA GLY A 40 -26.48 12.44 8.43
C GLY A 40 -27.98 12.32 8.13
N LEU A 41 -28.35 11.52 7.13
CA LEU A 41 -29.72 11.33 6.67
C LEU A 41 -30.68 10.89 7.79
N VAL A 42 -30.27 9.93 8.63
CA VAL A 42 -31.06 9.47 9.77
C VAL A 42 -31.15 10.57 10.85
N GLY A 43 -30.04 11.24 11.17
CA GLY A 43 -30.03 12.34 12.13
C GLY A 43 -30.93 13.50 11.70
N GLY A 44 -30.89 13.87 10.42
CA GLY A 44 -31.76 14.89 9.82
C GLY A 44 -33.25 14.54 9.90
N ARG A 45 -33.60 13.27 9.60
CA ARG A 45 -34.98 12.78 9.72
C ARG A 45 -35.49 12.82 11.16
N ALA A 46 -34.65 12.50 12.13
CA ALA A 46 -35.00 12.57 13.54
C ALA A 46 -35.15 14.02 14.05
N ALA A 47 -34.34 14.95 13.53
CA ALA A 47 -34.42 16.37 13.86
C ALA A 47 -35.65 17.07 13.24
N ARG A 48 -36.04 16.68 12.02
CA ARG A 48 -37.12 17.25 11.18
C ARG A 48 -36.97 18.72 10.78
N ARG A 49 -36.52 19.61 11.67
CA ARG A 49 -36.35 21.05 11.42
C ARG A 49 -35.05 21.30 10.64
N PRO A 50 -35.05 22.11 9.57
CA PRO A 50 -33.86 22.34 8.73
C PRO A 50 -32.63 22.82 9.52
N VAL A 51 -32.80 23.82 10.38
CA VAL A 51 -31.71 24.37 11.20
C VAL A 51 -31.18 23.32 12.18
N ALA A 52 -32.07 22.57 12.83
CA ALA A 52 -31.68 21.51 13.76
C ALA A 52 -30.93 20.38 13.03
N ALA A 53 -31.37 20.01 11.83
CA ALA A 53 -30.71 19.01 11.00
C ALA A 53 -29.34 19.49 10.51
N PHE A 54 -29.22 20.74 10.08
CA PHE A 54 -27.94 21.34 9.70
C PHE A 54 -26.93 21.28 10.84
N VAL A 55 -27.31 21.74 12.03
CA VAL A 55 -26.44 21.69 13.22
C VAL A 55 -26.11 20.25 13.62
N ALA A 56 -27.08 19.34 13.54
CA ALA A 56 -26.89 17.91 13.84
C ALA A 56 -25.92 17.22 12.88
N GLY A 57 -25.81 17.66 11.62
CA GLY A 57 -24.81 17.17 10.66
C GLY A 57 -23.47 17.89 10.76
N LEU A 58 -23.48 19.20 11.01
CA LEU A 58 -22.28 20.04 11.02
C LEU A 58 -21.35 19.72 12.18
N ILE A 59 -21.89 19.57 13.40
CA ILE A 59 -21.08 19.27 14.60
C ILE A 59 -20.23 18.00 14.41
N PRO A 60 -20.82 16.82 14.13
CA PRO A 60 -20.01 15.61 13.90
C PRO A 60 -19.11 15.76 12.66
N GLY A 61 -19.53 16.49 11.63
CA GLY A 61 -18.70 16.78 10.46
C GLY A 61 -17.41 17.51 10.81
N ILE A 62 -17.49 18.56 11.65
CA ILE A 62 -16.32 19.31 12.13
C ILE A 62 -15.43 18.42 12.99
N LEU A 63 -16.02 17.62 13.90
CA LEU A 63 -15.26 16.71 14.77
C LEU A 63 -14.46 15.69 13.95
N TRP A 64 -15.08 15.06 12.96
CA TRP A 64 -14.38 14.15 12.04
C TRP A 64 -13.30 14.87 11.22
N GLY A 65 -13.60 16.07 10.70
CA GLY A 65 -12.62 16.87 9.97
C GLY A 65 -11.39 17.21 10.81
N ALA A 66 -11.58 17.63 12.06
CA ALA A 66 -10.50 17.91 13.00
C ALA A 66 -9.72 16.64 13.36
N LEU A 67 -10.41 15.51 13.58
CA LEU A 67 -9.77 14.24 13.86
C LEU A 67 -8.88 13.78 12.71
N PHE A 68 -9.36 13.82 11.46
CA PHE A 68 -8.54 13.44 10.30
C PHE A 68 -7.36 14.38 10.08
N MET A 69 -7.53 15.67 10.32
CA MET A 69 -6.43 16.64 10.25
C MET A 69 -5.38 16.41 11.36
N TRP A 70 -5.81 16.02 12.55
CA TRP A 70 -4.90 15.66 13.63
C TRP A 70 -4.17 14.34 13.32
N LEU A 71 -4.88 13.32 12.86
CA LEU A 71 -4.32 12.02 12.46
C LEU A 71 -3.34 12.14 11.29
N SER A 72 -3.61 13.02 10.32
CA SER A 72 -2.70 13.21 9.17
C SER A 72 -1.35 13.80 9.56
N ARG A 73 -1.24 14.38 10.77
CA ARG A 73 0.02 14.89 11.34
C ARG A 73 0.73 13.86 12.20
N GLN A 74 0.09 12.74 12.55
CA GLN A 74 0.71 11.70 13.35
C GLN A 74 1.61 10.84 12.46
N GLU A 75 2.83 10.63 12.93
CA GLU A 75 3.75 9.65 12.38
C GLU A 75 3.49 8.31 13.08
N ILE A 76 3.04 7.31 12.32
CA ILE A 76 2.76 5.98 12.85
C ILE A 76 3.97 5.11 12.52
N GLN A 77 4.66 4.63 13.54
CA GLN A 77 5.72 3.64 13.37
C GLN A 77 5.07 2.25 13.19
N VAL A 78 5.29 1.65 12.01
CA VAL A 78 4.86 0.28 11.72
C VAL A 78 6.13 -0.54 11.53
N GLY A 79 6.56 -1.25 12.58
CA GLY A 79 7.86 -1.92 12.62
C GLY A 79 9.01 -0.91 12.62
N LYS A 80 9.94 -1.01 11.66
CA LYS A 80 11.07 -0.08 11.50
C LYS A 80 10.79 1.09 10.53
N GLN A 81 9.58 1.15 9.96
CA GLN A 81 9.22 2.19 8.98
C GLN A 81 8.31 3.25 9.61
N THR A 82 8.64 4.51 9.36
CA THR A 82 7.77 5.64 9.71
C THR A 82 6.79 5.88 8.57
N VAL A 83 5.51 5.69 8.87
CA VAL A 83 4.42 5.92 7.94
C VAL A 83 3.71 7.21 8.33
N VAL A 84 3.71 8.19 7.41
CA VAL A 84 2.93 9.42 7.59
C VAL A 84 1.54 9.16 7.02
N ALA A 85 0.50 9.33 7.84
CA ALA A 85 -0.89 9.18 7.41
C ALA A 85 -1.40 10.39 6.60
N GLY A 86 -0.51 10.98 5.79
CA GLY A 86 -0.68 12.27 5.11
C GLY A 86 -2.00 12.39 4.36
N PRO A 87 -2.43 11.39 3.56
CA PRO A 87 -3.68 11.51 2.80
C PRO A 87 -4.96 11.54 3.64
N LEU A 88 -4.91 11.30 4.96
CA LEU A 88 -6.12 11.33 5.79
C LEU A 88 -6.81 12.69 5.78
N PHE A 89 -6.09 13.80 5.59
CA PHE A 89 -6.72 15.12 5.58
C PHE A 89 -7.74 15.29 4.44
N TYR A 90 -7.57 14.57 3.32
CA TYR A 90 -8.52 14.62 2.19
C TYR A 90 -9.91 14.08 2.55
N TYR A 91 -9.99 13.21 3.56
CA TYR A 91 -11.26 12.63 4.02
C TYR A 91 -12.07 13.57 4.90
N GLY A 92 -11.44 14.56 5.54
CA GLY A 92 -12.12 15.50 6.44
C GLY A 92 -13.27 16.25 5.74
N PRO A 93 -13.00 17.02 4.68
CA PRO A 93 -14.04 17.70 3.92
C PRO A 93 -15.07 16.74 3.30
N LEU A 94 -14.64 15.55 2.87
CA LEU A 94 -15.53 14.54 2.28
C LEU A 94 -16.55 14.01 3.31
N VAL A 95 -16.12 13.69 4.54
CA VAL A 95 -17.00 13.19 5.60
C VAL A 95 -17.90 14.29 6.15
N ALA A 96 -17.37 15.50 6.33
CA ALA A 96 -18.13 16.65 6.82
C ALA A 96 -19.28 17.05 5.86
N SER A 97 -18.98 17.08 4.56
CA SER A 97 -19.97 17.36 3.51
C SER A 97 -21.00 16.23 3.37
N ALA A 98 -20.59 14.97 3.48
CA ALA A 98 -21.51 13.83 3.49
C ALA A 98 -22.49 13.87 4.67
N LEU A 99 -22.01 14.09 5.91
CA LEU A 99 -22.84 14.20 7.11
C LEU A 99 -23.81 15.37 7.02
N THR A 100 -23.32 16.55 6.66
CA THR A 100 -24.13 17.77 6.58
C THR A 100 -25.15 17.68 5.43
N GLY A 101 -24.73 17.20 4.26
CA GLY A 101 -25.59 17.00 3.10
C GLY A 101 -26.69 15.97 3.36
N GLY A 102 -26.32 14.83 3.95
CA GLY A 102 -27.26 13.80 4.38
C GLY A 102 -28.29 14.36 5.37
N ALA A 103 -27.84 15.07 6.40
CA ALA A 103 -28.73 15.65 7.41
C ALA A 103 -29.74 16.64 6.82
N LEU A 104 -29.30 17.51 5.90
CA LEU A 104 -30.18 18.43 5.19
C LEU A 104 -31.19 17.72 4.29
N ILE A 105 -30.81 16.63 3.61
CA ILE A 105 -31.74 15.78 2.83
C ILE A 105 -32.76 15.08 3.73
N GLY A 106 -32.36 14.70 4.94
CA GLY A 106 -33.24 14.08 5.93
C GLY A 106 -34.27 15.03 6.54
N ALA A 107 -34.03 16.34 6.47
CA ALA A 107 -34.91 17.35 7.04
C ALA A 107 -36.24 17.50 6.26
N ALA A 108 -37.21 18.18 6.89
CA ALA A 108 -38.46 18.55 6.25
C ALA A 108 -38.28 19.76 5.32
N GLY A 109 -39.00 19.78 4.19
CA GLY A 109 -38.99 20.85 3.20
C GLY A 109 -38.14 20.57 1.97
N LEU A 110 -38.43 21.24 0.87
CA LEU A 110 -37.74 21.05 -0.42
C LEU A 110 -36.38 21.76 -0.46
N VAL A 111 -36.32 23.01 0.00
CA VAL A 111 -35.10 23.81 0.02
C VAL A 111 -33.92 23.12 0.72
N PRO A 112 -34.03 22.64 1.98
CA PRO A 112 -32.91 21.96 2.64
C PRO A 112 -32.47 20.69 1.89
N LYS A 113 -33.39 19.97 1.23
CA LYS A 113 -33.02 18.80 0.42
C LYS A 113 -32.13 19.18 -0.76
N LEU A 114 -32.48 20.24 -1.49
CA LEU A 114 -31.68 20.75 -2.59
C LEU A 114 -30.29 21.22 -2.12
N VAL A 115 -30.25 21.98 -1.02
CA VAL A 115 -28.98 22.42 -0.41
C VAL A 115 -28.15 21.19 0.01
N GLY A 116 -28.78 20.18 0.62
CA GLY A 116 -28.08 18.97 1.05
C GLY A 116 -27.48 18.17 -0.11
N VAL A 117 -28.17 18.09 -1.25
CA VAL A 117 -27.62 17.47 -2.47
C VAL A 117 -26.40 18.24 -2.97
N VAL A 118 -26.48 19.57 -3.04
CA VAL A 118 -25.36 20.42 -3.48
C VAL A 118 -24.15 20.28 -2.55
N VAL A 119 -24.37 20.29 -1.24
CA VAL A 119 -23.30 20.11 -0.24
C VAL A 119 -22.62 18.74 -0.38
N ALA A 120 -23.40 17.66 -0.51
CA ALA A 120 -22.85 16.31 -0.68
C ALA A 120 -22.07 16.16 -2.00
N ALA A 121 -22.59 16.74 -3.09
CA ALA A 121 -21.94 16.72 -4.40
C ALA A 121 -20.64 17.53 -4.41
N ALA A 122 -20.61 18.71 -3.77
CA ALA A 122 -19.40 19.52 -3.62
C ALA A 122 -18.28 18.75 -2.89
N GLY A 123 -18.64 17.98 -1.87
CA GLY A 123 -17.72 17.08 -1.17
C GLY A 123 -17.08 16.02 -2.06
N LEU A 124 -17.90 15.32 -2.85
CA LEU A 124 -17.42 14.34 -3.83
C LEU A 124 -16.53 14.98 -4.90
N PHE A 125 -16.93 16.14 -5.42
CA PHE A 125 -16.17 16.87 -6.43
C PHE A 125 -14.79 17.29 -5.91
N TYR A 126 -14.72 17.80 -4.67
CA TYR A 126 -13.45 18.13 -4.01
C TYR A 126 -12.55 16.91 -3.84
N PHE A 127 -13.11 15.75 -3.53
CA PHE A 127 -12.34 14.53 -3.31
C PHE A 127 -11.84 13.87 -4.60
N MET A 128 -12.55 14.04 -5.71
CA MET A 128 -12.30 13.32 -6.97
C MET A 128 -10.84 13.39 -7.49
N PRO A 129 -10.15 14.56 -7.47
CA PRO A 129 -8.75 14.63 -7.90
C PRO A 129 -7.79 13.80 -7.04
N ASN A 130 -8.15 13.55 -5.78
CA ASN A 130 -7.31 12.89 -4.77
C ASN A 130 -7.53 11.38 -4.68
N VAL A 131 -8.53 10.84 -5.39
CA VAL A 131 -8.84 9.39 -5.39
C VAL A 131 -7.62 8.55 -5.78
N ARG A 132 -6.83 9.03 -6.74
CA ARG A 132 -5.60 8.34 -7.18
C ARG A 132 -4.55 8.32 -6.07
N THR A 133 -4.25 9.46 -5.45
CA THR A 133 -3.30 9.58 -4.33
C THR A 133 -3.68 8.67 -3.17
N VAL A 134 -4.97 8.67 -2.80
CA VAL A 134 -5.51 7.81 -1.74
C VAL A 134 -5.36 6.34 -2.10
N ARG A 135 -5.76 5.93 -3.31
CA ARG A 135 -5.62 4.56 -3.79
C ARG A 135 -4.17 4.11 -3.76
N ASP A 136 -3.25 4.93 -4.28
CA ASP A 136 -1.83 4.57 -4.39
C ASP A 136 -1.21 4.44 -2.99
N THR A 137 -1.63 5.28 -2.04
CA THR A 137 -1.22 5.17 -0.64
C THR A 137 -1.80 3.93 0.05
N LEU A 138 -3.07 3.61 -0.19
CA LEU A 138 -3.68 2.38 0.32
C LEU A 138 -3.01 1.14 -0.24
N LEU A 139 -2.65 1.13 -1.53
CA LEU A 139 -1.91 0.04 -2.16
C LEU A 139 -0.49 -0.11 -1.62
N ALA A 140 0.12 0.97 -1.11
CA ALA A 140 1.40 0.91 -0.42
C ALA A 140 1.30 0.24 0.96
N PHE A 141 0.13 0.28 1.61
CA PHE A 141 -0.13 -0.39 2.90
C PHE A 141 -0.84 -1.72 2.80
N ALA A 142 -1.47 -2.01 1.67
CA ALA A 142 -2.01 -3.33 1.42
C ALA A 142 -0.86 -4.32 1.60
N PRO A 143 -0.96 -5.32 2.51
CA PRO A 143 0.03 -6.36 2.57
C PRO A 143 0.13 -6.88 1.15
N THR A 144 1.29 -6.71 0.53
CA THR A 144 1.53 -7.22 -0.80
C THR A 144 1.53 -8.74 -0.67
N ASN A 145 0.34 -9.34 -0.63
CA ASN A 145 0.04 -10.62 -1.25
C ASN A 145 0.08 -10.43 -2.77
N GLN A 146 1.03 -9.64 -3.28
CA GLN A 146 1.59 -9.89 -4.58
C GLN A 146 2.35 -11.20 -4.43
N THR A 147 1.61 -12.31 -4.45
CA THR A 147 2.03 -13.40 -5.32
C THR A 147 2.18 -12.71 -6.68
N PRO A 148 3.41 -12.43 -7.15
CA PRO A 148 3.57 -11.80 -8.45
C PRO A 148 2.73 -12.59 -9.43
N ALA A 149 1.93 -11.88 -10.23
CA ALA A 149 1.15 -12.50 -11.29
C ALA A 149 2.05 -13.50 -12.02
N ARG A 150 1.61 -14.77 -12.00
CA ARG A 150 2.31 -16.01 -12.41
C ARG A 150 2.64 -16.06 -13.91
N THR A 151 2.98 -14.93 -14.52
CA THR A 151 3.12 -14.78 -15.97
C THR A 151 3.98 -13.56 -16.37
N GLN A 152 4.86 -13.07 -15.51
CA GLN A 152 6.07 -12.43 -16.05
C GLN A 152 6.99 -13.59 -16.42
N THR A 153 7.23 -13.78 -17.72
CA THR A 153 8.36 -14.59 -18.17
C THR A 153 9.58 -14.11 -17.41
N ALA A 154 10.10 -14.94 -16.50
CA ALA A 154 11.24 -14.60 -15.66
C ALA A 154 12.35 -14.02 -16.54
N SER A 155 12.71 -12.76 -16.32
CA SER A 155 13.82 -12.12 -17.02
C SER A 155 15.03 -12.18 -16.12
N CYS A 156 16.23 -12.33 -16.69
CA CYS A 156 17.47 -12.32 -15.93
C CYS A 156 17.60 -11.11 -14.98
N PRO A 157 17.33 -9.86 -15.42
CA PRO A 157 17.37 -8.73 -14.51
C PRO A 157 16.25 -8.76 -13.44
N GLY A 158 15.08 -9.29 -13.77
CA GLY A 158 13.99 -9.49 -12.81
C GLY A 158 14.36 -10.48 -11.71
N ASN A 159 15.00 -11.59 -12.09
CA ASN A 159 15.50 -12.62 -11.16
C ASN A 159 16.55 -12.05 -10.21
N LEU A 160 17.56 -11.35 -10.75
CA LEU A 160 18.58 -10.68 -9.93
C LEU A 160 18.00 -9.64 -8.97
N ALA A 161 16.98 -8.88 -9.39
CA ALA A 161 16.30 -7.93 -8.52
C ALA A 161 15.52 -8.62 -7.38
N GLN A 162 14.90 -9.78 -7.64
CA GLN A 162 14.24 -10.59 -6.61
C GLN A 162 15.26 -11.22 -5.66
N ILE A 163 16.37 -11.75 -6.17
CA ILE A 163 17.51 -12.24 -5.37
C ILE A 163 18.00 -11.14 -4.42
N TYR A 164 18.16 -9.91 -4.91
CA TYR A 164 18.59 -8.80 -4.04
C TYR A 164 17.62 -8.54 -2.89
N LYS A 165 16.31 -8.54 -3.15
CA LYS A 165 15.29 -8.40 -2.07
C LYS A 165 15.39 -9.53 -1.05
N ALA A 166 15.58 -10.76 -1.52
CA ALA A 166 15.74 -11.92 -0.64
C ALA A 166 17.02 -11.82 0.22
N LEU A 167 18.12 -11.30 -0.34
CA LEU A 167 19.36 -10.96 0.38
C LEU A 167 19.12 -9.85 1.42
N GLN A 168 18.31 -8.83 1.11
CA GLN A 168 17.95 -7.79 2.08
C GLN A 168 17.19 -8.36 3.28
N PHE A 169 16.20 -9.22 3.05
CA PHE A 169 15.50 -9.91 4.13
C PHE A 169 16.43 -10.78 4.97
N TYR A 170 17.39 -11.48 4.35
CA TYR A 170 18.41 -12.21 5.10
C TYR A 170 19.27 -11.28 5.97
N MET A 171 19.72 -10.15 5.42
CA MET A 171 20.52 -9.17 6.15
C MET A 171 19.76 -8.56 7.33
N ASP A 172 18.46 -8.31 7.18
CA ASP A 172 17.62 -7.79 8.27
C ASP A 172 17.56 -8.75 9.47
N ASP A 173 17.64 -10.05 9.21
CA ASP A 173 17.62 -11.12 10.21
C ASP A 173 19.03 -11.49 10.74
N TRP A 174 20.11 -11.22 9.99
CA TRP A 174 21.50 -11.59 10.31
C TRP A 174 22.44 -10.38 10.46
N ASP A 175 22.12 -9.45 11.35
CA ASP A 175 22.98 -8.31 11.73
C ASP A 175 23.54 -7.49 10.55
N GLY A 176 22.76 -7.35 9.49
CA GLY A 176 23.16 -6.63 8.29
C GLY A 176 24.25 -7.32 7.46
N LYS A 177 24.46 -8.64 7.61
CA LYS A 177 25.48 -9.43 6.89
C LYS A 177 24.88 -10.22 5.74
N LEU A 178 25.58 -10.25 4.61
CA LEU A 178 25.27 -11.13 3.49
C LEU A 178 25.41 -12.61 3.92
N PRO A 179 24.69 -13.54 3.26
CA PRO A 179 24.90 -14.96 3.51
C PRO A 179 26.33 -15.39 3.13
N PRO A 180 26.82 -16.51 3.68
CA PRO A 180 28.04 -17.14 3.20
C PRO A 180 27.88 -17.51 1.72
N ALA A 181 28.90 -17.21 0.91
CA ALA A 181 28.80 -17.34 -0.54
C ALA A 181 28.67 -18.80 -1.00
N ASP A 182 29.13 -19.77 -0.22
CA ASP A 182 29.05 -21.21 -0.51
C ASP A 182 27.67 -21.83 -0.26
N ARG A 183 26.73 -21.08 0.35
CA ARG A 183 25.37 -21.52 0.66
C ARG A 183 24.31 -20.42 0.49
N TRP A 184 24.58 -19.45 -0.38
CA TRP A 184 23.77 -18.24 -0.48
C TRP A 184 22.35 -18.48 -0.97
N MET A 185 22.14 -19.42 -1.90
CA MET A 185 20.81 -19.79 -2.38
C MET A 185 20.03 -20.48 -1.26
N ASP A 186 20.66 -21.42 -0.55
CA ASP A 186 20.03 -22.13 0.57
C ASP A 186 19.58 -21.18 1.68
N CYS A 187 20.38 -20.15 1.97
CA CYS A 187 20.07 -19.14 2.96
C CYS A 187 18.84 -18.28 2.62
N ILE A 188 18.53 -18.12 1.33
CA ILE A 188 17.47 -17.19 0.87
C ILE A 188 16.33 -17.88 0.10
N LYS A 189 16.35 -19.21 -0.04
CA LYS A 189 15.36 -19.97 -0.80
C LYS A 189 13.91 -19.73 -0.33
N ASP A 190 13.70 -19.60 0.98
CA ASP A 190 12.37 -19.36 1.55
C ASP A 190 11.92 -17.89 1.45
N ARG A 191 12.76 -17.02 0.85
CA ARG A 191 12.56 -15.57 0.69
C ARG A 191 12.44 -15.14 -0.77
N VAL A 192 12.61 -16.06 -1.73
CA VAL A 192 12.30 -15.82 -3.14
C VAL A 192 10.89 -16.33 -3.46
N PRO A 193 10.20 -15.79 -4.48
CA PRO A 193 8.84 -16.23 -4.82
C PRO A 193 8.75 -17.70 -5.26
N GLU A 194 9.77 -18.21 -5.94
CA GLU A 194 9.83 -19.56 -6.48
C GLU A 194 11.29 -19.95 -6.78
N ASP A 195 11.58 -21.26 -6.83
CA ASP A 195 12.92 -21.76 -7.16
C ASP A 195 13.42 -21.19 -8.49
N ALA A 196 12.53 -21.01 -9.47
CA ALA A 196 12.83 -20.46 -10.79
C ALA A 196 13.54 -19.09 -10.76
N THR A 197 13.42 -18.33 -9.66
CA THR A 197 14.15 -17.07 -9.45
C THR A 197 15.67 -17.27 -9.46
N PHE A 198 16.19 -18.44 -9.07
CA PHE A 198 17.63 -18.74 -9.11
C PHE A 198 18.14 -19.16 -10.50
N HIS A 199 17.25 -19.31 -11.48
CA HIS A 199 17.58 -19.84 -12.79
C HIS A 199 17.74 -18.70 -13.79
N CYS A 200 18.92 -18.58 -14.42
CA CYS A 200 19.08 -17.64 -15.51
C CYS A 200 18.34 -18.16 -16.77
N PRO A 201 17.39 -17.41 -17.35
CA PRO A 201 16.63 -17.85 -18.52
C PRO A 201 17.48 -18.13 -19.77
N GLY A 202 18.69 -17.55 -19.84
CA GLY A 202 19.63 -17.71 -20.95
C GLY A 202 20.48 -18.99 -20.90
N VAL A 203 20.28 -19.87 -19.92
CA VAL A 203 20.99 -21.16 -19.85
C VAL A 203 20.32 -22.16 -20.81
N ILE A 204 21.04 -22.63 -21.83
CA ILE A 204 20.57 -23.60 -22.85
C ILE A 204 21.51 -24.84 -22.85
N PRO A 205 21.03 -26.10 -22.97
CA PRO A 205 19.65 -26.57 -23.12
C PRO A 205 18.97 -26.96 -21.79
N ALA A 206 17.69 -27.36 -21.89
CA ALA A 206 16.75 -27.55 -20.79
C ALA A 206 16.94 -28.82 -19.93
N SER A 207 18.17 -29.13 -19.50
CA SER A 207 18.38 -30.19 -18.48
C SER A 207 18.17 -29.67 -17.05
N SER A 208 18.00 -30.61 -16.11
CA SER A 208 17.22 -30.48 -14.86
C SER A 208 17.91 -29.79 -13.66
N THR A 209 18.93 -28.95 -13.87
CA THR A 209 19.71 -28.33 -12.77
C THR A 209 20.17 -26.90 -13.08
N ARG A 210 19.32 -26.06 -13.68
CA ARG A 210 19.76 -24.78 -14.28
C ARG A 210 19.99 -23.63 -13.29
N PHE A 211 21.06 -23.58 -12.52
CA PHE A 211 21.49 -22.28 -12.00
C PHE A 211 22.38 -21.59 -13.03
N GLY A 212 22.42 -20.27 -13.03
CA GLY A 212 23.23 -19.49 -13.98
C GLY A 212 23.75 -18.22 -13.37
N TYR A 213 23.74 -18.17 -12.04
CA TYR A 213 24.17 -17.03 -11.23
C TYR A 213 25.21 -17.49 -10.22
N SER A 214 26.22 -16.66 -10.01
CA SER A 214 27.24 -16.87 -9.00
C SER A 214 27.32 -15.67 -8.06
N MET A 215 27.48 -15.94 -6.76
CA MET A 215 27.71 -14.89 -5.76
C MET A 215 29.21 -14.61 -5.62
N ASN A 216 29.57 -13.34 -5.47
CA ASN A 216 30.95 -12.93 -5.23
C ASN A 216 31.46 -13.47 -3.87
N PRO A 217 32.42 -14.39 -3.85
CA PRO A 217 32.91 -14.99 -2.61
C PRO A 217 33.56 -13.95 -1.68
N ALA A 218 34.12 -12.86 -2.22
CA ALA A 218 34.73 -11.80 -1.43
C ALA A 218 33.71 -10.99 -0.59
N LEU A 219 32.40 -11.15 -0.83
CA LEU A 219 31.33 -10.44 -0.11
C LEU A 219 30.57 -11.33 0.88
N GLY A 220 30.74 -12.66 0.83
CA GLY A 220 30.04 -13.58 1.73
C GLY A 220 30.30 -13.23 3.20
N GLY A 221 29.23 -13.14 4.00
CA GLY A 221 29.31 -12.79 5.43
C GLY A 221 29.66 -11.33 5.74
N LYS A 222 29.92 -10.48 4.74
CA LYS A 222 30.22 -9.06 4.94
C LYS A 222 28.95 -8.22 4.96
N SER A 223 29.03 -7.06 5.59
CA SER A 223 27.96 -6.07 5.52
C SER A 223 28.14 -5.16 4.31
N PRO A 224 27.14 -5.03 3.40
CA PRO A 224 27.24 -4.14 2.24
C PRO A 224 27.41 -2.67 2.60
N SER A 225 26.93 -2.24 3.78
CA SER A 225 27.10 -0.87 4.30
C SER A 225 28.57 -0.51 4.53
N MET A 226 29.44 -1.50 4.71
CA MET A 226 30.88 -1.35 4.92
C MET A 226 31.66 -1.33 3.60
N LEU A 227 31.01 -1.38 2.44
CA LEU A 227 31.65 -1.37 1.12
C LEU A 227 31.71 0.07 0.57
N PRO A 228 32.89 0.72 0.51
CA PRO A 228 33.01 2.11 0.05
C PRO A 228 32.58 2.33 -1.41
N LYS A 229 32.51 1.25 -2.21
CA LYS A 229 32.20 1.26 -3.63
C LYS A 229 31.03 0.34 -3.98
N ALA A 230 29.98 0.31 -3.16
CA ALA A 230 28.83 -0.59 -3.34
C ALA A 230 28.21 -0.52 -4.74
N ALA A 231 28.13 0.67 -5.36
CA ALA A 231 27.57 0.88 -6.69
C ALA A 231 28.39 0.27 -7.85
N SER A 232 29.66 -0.09 -7.61
CA SER A 232 30.54 -0.71 -8.60
C SER A 232 31.13 -2.04 -8.13
N THR A 233 30.59 -2.61 -7.04
CA THR A 233 31.03 -3.91 -6.51
C THR A 233 30.04 -4.99 -6.94
N PRO A 234 30.41 -5.93 -7.83
CA PRO A 234 29.55 -7.04 -8.23
C PRO A 234 29.22 -7.95 -7.05
N LEU A 235 27.94 -8.26 -6.87
CA LEU A 235 27.41 -9.07 -5.78
C LEU A 235 26.95 -10.45 -6.28
N VAL A 236 26.05 -10.49 -7.25
CA VAL A 236 25.62 -11.70 -7.95
C VAL A 236 25.65 -11.43 -9.45
N TYR A 237 26.10 -12.36 -10.27
CA TYR A 237 26.24 -12.15 -11.72
C TYR A 237 26.00 -13.44 -12.47
N ASP A 238 25.71 -13.33 -13.78
CA ASP A 238 25.71 -14.48 -14.66
C ASP A 238 27.03 -15.25 -14.55
N SER A 239 26.97 -16.57 -14.58
CA SER A 239 28.16 -17.41 -14.46
C SER A 239 28.10 -18.61 -15.40
N ILE A 240 29.28 -19.10 -15.78
CA ILE A 240 29.44 -20.42 -16.40
C ILE A 240 29.28 -21.57 -15.40
N ASP A 241 29.43 -21.30 -14.09
CA ASP A 241 29.15 -22.28 -13.05
C ASP A 241 27.64 -22.39 -12.85
N LEU A 242 27.09 -23.55 -13.21
CA LEU A 242 25.66 -23.84 -13.16
C LEU A 242 25.24 -24.63 -11.91
N THR A 243 26.15 -24.79 -10.94
CA THR A 243 25.89 -25.53 -9.71
C THR A 243 25.08 -24.73 -8.69
N ALA A 244 24.41 -25.43 -7.76
CA ALA A 244 23.72 -24.78 -6.65
C ALA A 244 24.74 -24.04 -5.78
N ASN A 245 24.39 -22.84 -5.32
CA ASN A 245 25.28 -21.98 -4.56
C ASN A 245 26.62 -21.68 -5.27
N ALA A 246 26.63 -21.62 -6.60
CA ALA A 246 27.81 -21.19 -7.35
C ALA A 246 28.38 -19.89 -6.76
N HIS A 247 29.69 -19.87 -6.55
CA HIS A 247 30.45 -18.76 -5.98
C HIS A 247 31.85 -18.73 -6.58
N ALA A 248 32.03 -17.91 -7.59
CA ALA A 248 33.25 -17.79 -8.36
C ALA A 248 33.60 -16.32 -8.50
N ASP A 249 34.85 -15.99 -8.83
CA ASP A 249 35.24 -14.61 -9.08
C ASP A 249 34.51 -14.02 -10.29
N PHE A 250 34.45 -12.69 -10.39
CA PHE A 250 33.77 -11.97 -11.47
C PHE A 250 34.28 -12.31 -12.88
N GLY A 251 35.45 -12.96 -12.99
CA GLY A 251 35.95 -13.52 -14.24
C GLY A 251 35.16 -14.71 -14.79
N SER A 252 34.22 -15.29 -14.01
CA SER A 252 33.38 -16.43 -14.42
C SER A 252 32.23 -16.08 -15.38
N LEU A 253 32.18 -14.84 -15.87
CA LEU A 253 31.16 -14.39 -16.82
C LEU A 253 31.21 -15.25 -18.10
N PRO A 254 30.06 -15.67 -18.65
CA PRO A 254 29.98 -16.34 -19.95
C PRO A 254 30.69 -15.58 -21.09
N LYS A 255 31.38 -16.32 -21.96
CA LYS A 255 32.07 -15.77 -23.15
C LYS A 255 31.71 -16.62 -24.38
N PRO A 256 30.96 -16.09 -25.37
CA PRO A 256 30.31 -14.77 -25.36
C PRO A 256 29.24 -14.64 -24.27
N GLY A 257 28.86 -13.40 -23.95
CA GLY A 257 27.85 -13.11 -22.94
C GLY A 257 26.49 -13.75 -23.29
N ARG A 258 25.75 -14.18 -22.25
CA ARG A 258 24.58 -15.06 -22.35
C ARG A 258 23.32 -14.39 -22.92
N HIS A 259 23.26 -13.06 -22.89
CA HIS A 259 22.10 -12.24 -23.23
C HIS A 259 22.46 -11.27 -24.37
N ASP A 260 22.34 -11.74 -25.62
CA ASP A 260 22.70 -10.97 -26.82
C ASP A 260 24.15 -10.44 -26.77
N GLY A 261 25.07 -11.30 -26.32
CA GLY A 261 26.50 -10.97 -26.17
C GLY A 261 26.84 -10.20 -24.89
N ARG A 262 25.88 -9.99 -23.97
CA ARG A 262 26.06 -9.35 -22.68
C ARG A 262 25.69 -10.27 -21.52
N ASP A 263 26.13 -9.92 -20.32
CA ASP A 263 25.79 -10.61 -19.07
C ASP A 263 25.19 -9.63 -18.08
N TYR A 264 24.34 -10.09 -17.18
CA TYR A 264 23.77 -9.28 -16.12
C TYR A 264 24.53 -9.42 -14.80
N VAL A 265 24.65 -8.28 -14.12
CA VAL A 265 25.35 -8.14 -12.84
C VAL A 265 24.47 -7.37 -11.88
N LEU A 266 24.17 -7.98 -10.73
CA LEU A 266 23.66 -7.33 -9.54
C LEU A 266 24.84 -6.75 -8.75
N TYR A 267 24.78 -5.45 -8.46
CA TYR A 267 25.76 -4.73 -7.65
C TYR A 267 25.33 -4.68 -6.19
N ALA A 268 26.28 -4.46 -5.29
CA ALA A 268 26.04 -4.43 -3.85
C ALA A 268 25.08 -3.32 -3.37
N ASN A 269 24.79 -2.32 -4.20
CA ASN A 269 23.75 -1.31 -3.94
C ASN A 269 22.35 -1.70 -4.45
N GLY A 270 22.18 -2.89 -5.04
CA GLY A 270 20.91 -3.37 -5.60
C GLY A 270 20.67 -3.05 -7.07
N ALA A 271 21.57 -2.29 -7.72
CA ALA A 271 21.43 -2.01 -9.14
C ALA A 271 21.73 -3.27 -9.96
N VAL A 272 20.95 -3.53 -11.01
CA VAL A 272 21.22 -4.57 -12.00
C VAL A 272 21.62 -3.93 -13.32
N LYS A 273 22.74 -4.34 -13.92
CA LYS A 273 23.20 -3.81 -15.21
C LYS A 273 23.62 -4.93 -16.15
N ALA A 274 23.44 -4.70 -17.45
CA ALA A 274 24.06 -5.52 -18.49
C ALA A 274 25.49 -5.03 -18.74
N VAL A 275 26.45 -5.95 -18.81
CA VAL A 275 27.87 -5.68 -19.06
C VAL A 275 28.37 -6.55 -20.21
N SER A 276 29.41 -6.08 -20.90
CA SER A 276 30.15 -6.95 -21.81
C SER A 276 31.12 -7.82 -21.00
N PRO A 277 31.33 -9.09 -21.39
CA PRO A 277 32.38 -9.91 -20.78
C PRO A 277 33.74 -9.23 -20.92
N PRO A 278 34.60 -9.29 -19.89
CA PRO A 278 35.93 -8.69 -19.90
C PRO A 278 36.89 -9.40 -20.87
#